data_AF-A0A7C3DPY4-F1
#
_entry.id   AF-A0A7C3DPY4-F1
#
_cell.length_a   1.000
_cell.length_b   1.000
_cell.length_c   1.000
_cell.angle_alpha   90.00
_cell.angle_beta   90.00
_cell.angle_gamma   90.00
#
_symmetry.space_group_name_H-M   'P 1'
#
loop_
_entity.id
_entity.type
_entity.pdbx_description
1 polymer ?
#
loop_
_entity_poly.entity_id
_entity_poly.type
_entity_poly.pdbx_seq_one_letter_code
_entity_poly.pdbx_strand_id
1 'polypeptide(L)'
;MPVLPSQFDAVEPLVLLEHAAQGLVGFDHRLIRSLLNRPAQTLDALDAFCAAVRPDDLLDLRGPVFDLYRALGGPRALRHFLGLLERSEPGEIPDELVEAISVFGGEAVEPLLELKAKLDGDQQQGADIVFVLAALGVKDPRAAALFRETLARDPYEGAICIGLSGDASLLPDVEAALAALPPVAAEERKALSQCAEALARPTLPDEPPRFDIYEDYPETALPLFGEMKVEHVLEFLDAADPDYRAQAAASFADEEYGDAIRARLLDIARSDPSPAVRGGAFRSLGERIAEPDVQRLMLERLAASTEPEERKGLLVGLAGA
;
A
#
# COMPACT_ATOMS: atom_id res chain seq x y z
N MET A 1 -2.25 2.96 26.00
CA MET A 1 -2.37 1.48 26.07
C MET A 1 -2.40 0.98 24.65
N PRO A 2 -1.49 0.08 24.27
CA PRO A 2 -1.35 -0.35 22.89
C PRO A 2 -2.60 -1.08 22.40
N VAL A 3 -2.92 -0.90 21.12
CA VAL A 3 -4.00 -1.64 20.46
C VAL A 3 -3.44 -2.94 19.92
N LEU A 4 -3.98 -4.06 20.39
CA LEU A 4 -3.60 -5.40 19.95
C LEU A 4 -4.53 -5.89 18.83
N PRO A 5 -4.11 -6.87 18.00
CA PRO A 5 -4.91 -7.39 16.90
C PRO A 5 -6.30 -7.89 17.32
N SER A 6 -6.42 -8.47 18.52
CA SER A 6 -7.70 -8.91 19.09
C SER A 6 -8.70 -7.79 19.37
N GLN A 7 -8.26 -6.53 19.31
CA GLN A 7 -9.05 -5.34 19.59
C GLN A 7 -9.41 -4.56 18.33
N PHE A 8 -8.83 -4.87 17.16
CA PHE A 8 -9.01 -4.08 15.94
C PHE A 8 -10.49 -3.86 15.57
N ASP A 9 -11.32 -4.89 15.69
CA ASP A 9 -12.74 -4.80 15.36
C ASP A 9 -13.54 -3.86 16.29
N ALA A 10 -13.00 -3.54 17.47
CA ALA A 10 -13.61 -2.64 18.45
C ALA A 10 -13.04 -1.21 18.40
N VAL A 11 -11.99 -0.98 17.61
CA VAL A 11 -11.33 0.34 17.48
C VAL A 11 -11.78 1.00 16.18
N GLU A 12 -12.05 2.30 16.23
CA GLU A 12 -12.46 3.10 15.07
C GLU A 12 -11.43 2.98 13.92
N PRO A 13 -11.86 2.78 12.66
CA PRO A 13 -10.94 2.60 11.54
C PRO A 13 -9.91 3.73 11.37
N LEU A 14 -10.30 4.99 11.64
CA LEU A 14 -9.38 6.13 11.56
C LEU A 14 -8.23 6.00 12.56
N VAL A 15 -8.53 5.61 13.79
CA VAL A 15 -7.52 5.40 14.84
C VAL A 15 -6.58 4.26 14.44
N LEU A 16 -7.09 3.20 13.81
CA LEU A 16 -6.25 2.11 13.32
C LEU A 16 -5.31 2.55 12.19
N LEU A 17 -5.80 3.37 11.25
CA LEU A 17 -4.97 3.93 10.18
C LEU A 17 -3.88 4.86 10.74
N GLU A 18 -4.23 5.71 11.71
CA GLU A 18 -3.26 6.58 12.41
C GLU A 18 -2.23 5.76 13.19
N HIS A 19 -2.66 4.74 13.92
CA HIS A 19 -1.75 3.84 14.63
C HIS A 19 -0.83 3.09 13.65
N ALA A 20 -1.34 2.66 12.49
CA ALA A 20 -0.53 2.02 11.47
C ALA A 20 0.51 3.01 10.90
N ALA A 21 0.11 4.24 10.59
CA ALA A 21 1.02 5.28 10.10
C ALA A 21 2.10 5.64 11.13
N GLN A 22 1.77 5.55 12.42
CA GLN A 22 2.71 5.75 13.54
C GLN A 22 3.51 4.49 13.90
N GLY A 23 3.40 3.40 13.12
CA GLY A 23 4.09 2.13 13.38
C GLY A 23 3.66 1.42 14.67
N LEU A 24 2.56 1.83 15.30
CA LEU A 24 2.03 1.26 16.55
C LEU A 24 1.29 -0.05 16.33
N VAL A 25 0.81 -0.30 15.11
CA VAL A 25 0.24 -1.59 14.70
C VAL A 25 0.85 -1.99 13.36
N GLY A 26 1.01 -3.29 13.14
CA GLY A 26 1.43 -3.80 11.84
C GLY A 26 0.32 -3.67 10.81
N PHE A 27 0.66 -3.26 9.59
CA PHE A 27 -0.27 -3.28 8.46
C PHE A 27 -0.26 -4.67 7.81
N ASP A 28 -1.17 -5.54 8.25
CA ASP A 28 -1.23 -6.95 7.88
C ASP A 28 -2.67 -7.42 7.58
N HIS A 29 -2.82 -8.70 7.23
CA HIS A 29 -4.12 -9.30 6.94
C HIS A 29 -5.16 -9.10 8.06
N ARG A 30 -4.75 -9.05 9.33
CA ARG A 30 -5.65 -8.91 10.47
C ARG A 30 -6.22 -7.49 10.50
N LEU A 31 -5.37 -6.48 10.32
CA LEU A 31 -5.81 -5.09 10.21
C LEU A 31 -6.68 -4.89 8.97
N ILE A 32 -6.22 -5.34 7.79
CA ILE A 32 -6.94 -5.22 6.53
C ILE A 32 -8.33 -5.85 6.66
N ARG A 33 -8.42 -7.08 7.19
CA ARG A 33 -9.72 -7.75 7.41
C ARG A 33 -10.63 -6.93 8.32
N SER A 34 -10.11 -6.37 9.41
CA SER A 34 -10.91 -5.53 10.32
C SER A 34 -11.47 -4.28 9.63
N LEU A 35 -10.68 -3.65 8.76
CA LEU A 35 -11.08 -2.49 7.98
C LEU A 35 -12.11 -2.87 6.90
N LEU A 36 -11.89 -3.95 6.15
CA LEU A 36 -12.79 -4.39 5.08
C LEU A 36 -14.14 -4.90 5.58
N ASN A 37 -14.20 -5.45 6.80
CA ASN A 37 -15.46 -5.87 7.43
C ASN A 37 -16.37 -4.68 7.80
N ARG A 38 -15.88 -3.44 7.71
CA ARG A 38 -16.59 -2.22 8.12
C ARG A 38 -16.55 -1.15 7.01
N PRO A 39 -17.02 -1.47 5.78
CA PRO A 39 -16.69 -0.71 4.57
C PRO A 39 -17.08 0.77 4.64
N ALA A 40 -18.27 1.09 5.16
CA ALA A 40 -18.72 2.48 5.27
C ALA A 40 -17.85 3.31 6.23
N GLN A 41 -17.58 2.77 7.43
CA GLN A 41 -16.73 3.44 8.44
C GLN A 41 -15.29 3.57 7.95
N THR A 42 -14.79 2.55 7.24
CA THR A 42 -13.45 2.56 6.67
C THR A 42 -13.32 3.60 5.57
N LEU A 43 -14.31 3.74 4.67
CA LEU A 43 -14.30 4.81 3.66
C LEU A 43 -14.34 6.20 4.30
N ASP A 44 -15.11 6.39 5.38
CA ASP A 44 -15.12 7.65 6.15
C ASP A 44 -13.75 7.95 6.77
N ALA A 45 -13.12 6.92 7.34
CA ALA A 45 -11.79 7.01 7.89
C ALA A 45 -10.72 7.30 6.82
N LEU A 46 -10.79 6.67 5.64
CA LEU A 46 -9.85 6.90 4.55
C LEU A 46 -9.95 8.34 4.02
N ASP A 47 -11.16 8.87 3.85
CA ASP A 47 -11.34 10.27 3.42
C ASP A 47 -10.77 11.24 4.47
N ALA A 48 -11.08 11.02 5.75
CA ALA A 48 -10.54 11.83 6.84
C ALA A 48 -9.01 11.70 6.94
N PHE A 49 -8.49 10.48 6.75
CA PHE A 49 -7.07 10.20 6.75
C PHE A 49 -6.40 10.98 5.61
N CYS A 50 -6.81 10.80 4.35
CA CYS A 50 -6.23 11.51 3.20
C CYS A 50 -6.28 13.05 3.30
N ALA A 51 -7.27 13.61 3.99
CA ALA A 51 -7.43 15.06 4.12
C ALA A 51 -6.49 15.71 5.15
N ALA A 52 -5.95 14.94 6.09
CA ALA A 52 -5.10 15.46 7.15
C ALA A 52 -3.62 15.51 6.74
N VAL A 53 -2.94 16.57 7.16
CA VAL A 53 -1.49 16.73 6.99
C VAL A 53 -0.78 16.06 8.17
N ARG A 54 0.04 15.06 7.88
CA ARG A 54 0.78 14.29 8.89
C ARG A 54 2.26 14.14 8.49
N PRO A 55 3.12 15.13 8.84
CA PRO A 55 4.53 15.09 8.48
C PRO A 55 5.36 14.16 9.37
N ASP A 56 4.80 13.75 10.52
CA ASP A 56 5.48 12.94 11.55
C ASP A 56 5.10 11.45 11.49
N ASP A 57 4.40 11.01 10.44
CA ASP A 57 4.06 9.60 10.24
C ASP A 57 5.34 8.79 9.97
N LEU A 58 5.50 7.65 10.64
CA LEU A 58 6.65 6.76 10.45
C LEU A 58 6.53 5.93 9.17
N LEU A 59 5.29 5.57 8.80
CA LEU A 59 4.98 4.77 7.62
C LEU A 59 4.22 5.59 6.59
N ASP A 60 4.68 5.50 5.34
CA ASP A 60 3.95 5.99 4.19
C ASP A 60 2.81 5.01 3.84
N LEU A 61 1.58 5.39 4.20
CA LEU A 61 0.40 4.59 3.90
C LEU A 61 -0.25 4.94 2.55
N ARG A 62 0.40 5.67 1.63
CA ARG A 62 -0.20 6.01 0.32
C ARG A 62 -0.59 4.77 -0.48
N GLY A 63 0.30 3.78 -0.60
CA GLY A 63 0.01 2.49 -1.25
C GLY A 63 -1.11 1.72 -0.54
N PRO A 64 -0.99 1.47 0.77
CA PRO A 64 -2.05 0.80 1.54
C PRO A 64 -3.43 1.47 1.47
N VAL A 65 -3.49 2.80 1.46
CA VAL A 65 -4.74 3.55 1.29
C VAL A 65 -5.31 3.35 -0.12
N PHE A 66 -4.46 3.40 -1.14
CA PHE A 66 -4.86 3.13 -2.52
C PHE A 66 -5.47 1.73 -2.66
N ASP A 67 -4.81 0.71 -2.10
CA ASP A 67 -5.28 -0.68 -2.14
C ASP A 67 -6.59 -0.87 -1.37
N LEU A 68 -6.76 -0.21 -0.22
CA LEU A 68 -8.03 -0.23 0.51
C LEU A 68 -9.17 0.38 -0.31
N TYR A 69 -8.95 1.50 -1.01
CA TYR A 69 -9.94 2.02 -1.95
C TYR A 69 -10.23 1.05 -3.09
N ARG A 70 -9.19 0.39 -3.64
CA ARG A 70 -9.33 -0.60 -4.72
C ARG A 70 -10.16 -1.81 -4.27
N ALA A 71 -9.92 -2.31 -3.06
CA ALA A 71 -10.65 -3.44 -2.47
C ALA A 71 -12.10 -3.10 -2.09
N LEU A 72 -12.36 -1.88 -1.59
CA LEU A 72 -13.70 -1.43 -1.19
C LEU A 72 -14.56 -1.00 -2.37
N GLY A 73 -13.92 -0.44 -3.41
CA GLY A 73 -14.57 0.04 -4.62
C GLY A 73 -15.62 1.14 -4.40
N GLY A 74 -16.50 1.27 -5.39
CA GLY A 74 -17.62 2.21 -5.38
C GLY A 74 -17.25 3.68 -5.66
N PRO A 75 -18.26 4.59 -5.67
CA PRO A 75 -18.07 5.96 -6.16
C PRO A 75 -17.03 6.79 -5.41
N ARG A 76 -16.76 6.48 -4.14
CA ARG A 76 -15.72 7.16 -3.34
C ARG A 76 -14.32 6.77 -3.78
N ALA A 77 -14.09 5.48 -4.05
CA ALA A 77 -12.82 5.01 -4.61
C ALA A 77 -12.55 5.63 -5.98
N LEU A 78 -13.55 5.65 -6.87
CA LEU A 78 -13.42 6.33 -8.17
C LEU A 78 -13.04 7.81 -8.01
N ARG A 79 -13.72 8.54 -7.11
CA ARG A 79 -13.38 9.94 -6.81
C ARG A 79 -11.93 10.09 -6.32
N HIS A 80 -11.48 9.18 -5.45
CA HIS A 80 -10.10 9.18 -4.97
C HIS A 80 -9.11 9.01 -6.13
N PHE A 81 -9.33 8.02 -7.00
CA PHE A 81 -8.49 7.74 -8.16
C PHE A 81 -8.47 8.89 -9.18
N LEU A 82 -9.61 9.52 -9.45
CA LEU A 82 -9.66 10.72 -10.30
C LEU A 82 -8.86 11.89 -9.68
N GLY A 83 -8.89 12.02 -8.36
CA GLY A 83 -8.05 12.99 -7.65
C GLY A 83 -6.55 12.68 -7.78
N LEU A 84 -6.17 11.39 -7.81
CA LEU A 84 -4.78 11.00 -8.08
C LEU A 84 -4.39 11.35 -9.51
N LEU A 85 -5.22 11.00 -10.50
CA LEU A 85 -5.00 11.37 -11.91
C LEU A 85 -4.82 12.88 -12.11
N GLU A 86 -5.66 13.69 -11.45
CA GLU A 86 -5.56 15.16 -11.54
C GLU A 86 -4.21 15.69 -11.03
N ARG A 87 -3.59 14.99 -10.06
CA ARG A 87 -2.32 15.38 -9.44
C ARG A 87 -1.09 14.69 -10.04
N SER A 88 -1.29 13.69 -10.91
CA SER A 88 -0.20 12.99 -11.59
C SER A 88 0.56 13.94 -12.51
N GLU A 89 1.88 13.74 -12.62
CA GLU A 89 2.66 14.44 -13.64
C GLU A 89 2.28 13.91 -15.04
N PRO A 90 2.22 14.77 -16.06
CA PRO A 90 1.85 14.34 -17.40
C PRO A 90 2.80 13.27 -17.95
N GLY A 91 2.24 12.17 -18.45
CA GLY A 91 2.98 11.00 -18.93
C GLY A 91 3.48 10.05 -17.83
N GLU A 92 3.19 10.32 -16.55
CA GLU A 92 3.59 9.51 -15.40
C GLU A 92 2.39 8.94 -14.63
N ILE A 93 1.37 8.46 -15.35
CA ILE A 93 0.26 7.72 -14.72
C ILE A 93 0.72 6.29 -14.41
N PRO A 94 0.64 5.84 -13.15
CA PRO A 94 0.94 4.45 -12.79
C PRO A 94 -0.06 3.48 -13.41
N ASP A 95 0.41 2.33 -13.90
CA ASP A 95 -0.44 1.29 -14.48
C ASP A 95 -1.53 0.82 -13.50
N GLU A 96 -1.19 0.72 -12.20
CA GLU A 96 -2.12 0.30 -11.16
C GLU A 96 -3.31 1.27 -11.02
N LEU A 97 -3.08 2.57 -11.25
CA LEU A 97 -4.14 3.58 -11.22
C LEU A 97 -5.07 3.44 -12.43
N VAL A 98 -4.52 3.15 -13.61
CA VAL A 98 -5.31 2.85 -14.82
C VAL A 98 -6.16 1.61 -14.59
N GLU A 99 -5.55 0.52 -14.11
CA GLU A 99 -6.25 -0.73 -13.80
C GLU A 99 -7.37 -0.53 -12.77
N ALA A 100 -7.10 0.19 -11.69
CA ALA A 100 -8.08 0.46 -10.64
C ALA A 100 -9.29 1.24 -11.17
N ILE A 101 -9.09 2.17 -12.11
CA ILE A 101 -10.17 2.92 -12.76
C ILE A 101 -10.91 2.06 -13.78
N SER A 102 -10.24 1.21 -14.54
CA SER A 102 -10.85 0.36 -15.56
C SER A 102 -11.91 -0.59 -15.01
N VAL A 103 -11.79 -1.01 -13.74
CA VAL A 103 -12.81 -1.84 -13.06
C VAL A 103 -14.19 -1.18 -13.00
N PHE A 104 -14.27 0.15 -12.99
CA PHE A 104 -15.54 0.89 -12.97
C PHE A 104 -16.25 0.91 -14.33
N GLY A 105 -15.52 0.62 -15.42
CA GLY A 105 -16.05 0.59 -16.78
C GLY A 105 -16.89 1.82 -17.09
N GLY A 106 -18.16 1.61 -17.45
CA GLY A 106 -19.06 2.69 -17.89
C GLY A 106 -19.28 3.80 -16.85
N GLU A 107 -19.19 3.49 -15.56
CA GLU A 107 -19.37 4.47 -14.49
C GLU A 107 -18.23 5.51 -14.44
N ALA A 108 -17.05 5.18 -14.95
CA ALA A 108 -15.89 6.08 -15.00
C ALA A 108 -15.90 7.04 -16.21
N VAL A 109 -16.73 6.79 -17.23
CA VAL A 109 -16.70 7.58 -18.47
C VAL A 109 -17.06 9.04 -18.23
N GLU A 110 -18.19 9.32 -17.56
CA GLU A 110 -18.62 10.71 -17.32
C GLU A 110 -17.60 11.48 -16.48
N PRO A 111 -17.14 10.96 -15.32
CA PRO A 111 -16.17 11.69 -14.50
C PRO A 111 -14.83 11.93 -15.19
N LEU A 112 -14.36 11.00 -16.04
CA LEU A 112 -13.13 11.19 -16.82
C LEU A 112 -13.32 12.26 -17.90
N LEU A 113 -14.46 12.31 -18.58
CA LEU A 113 -14.77 13.37 -19.54
C LEU A 113 -14.83 14.74 -18.86
N GLU A 114 -15.43 14.83 -17.68
CA GLU A 114 -15.45 16.05 -16.86
C GLU A 114 -14.05 16.47 -16.43
N LEU A 115 -13.21 15.52 -15.98
CA LEU A 115 -11.83 15.78 -15.62
C LEU A 115 -11.01 16.26 -16.83
N LYS A 116 -11.16 15.63 -18.00
CA LYS A 116 -10.51 16.08 -19.23
C LYS A 116 -10.89 17.52 -19.55
N ALA A 117 -12.17 17.86 -19.51
CA ALA A 117 -12.65 19.22 -19.81
C ALA A 117 -12.08 20.26 -18.85
N LYS A 118 -11.89 19.90 -17.57
CA LYS A 118 -11.22 20.75 -16.56
C LYS A 118 -9.75 20.99 -16.91
N LEU A 119 -9.10 20.03 -17.55
CA LEU A 119 -7.69 20.03 -17.92
C LEU A 119 -7.42 20.52 -19.35
N ASP A 120 -8.41 21.01 -20.10
CA ASP A 120 -8.30 21.36 -21.54
C ASP A 120 -7.20 22.41 -21.88
N GLY A 121 -6.57 23.04 -20.89
CA GLY A 121 -5.39 23.90 -21.07
C GLY A 121 -4.04 23.18 -21.10
N ASP A 122 -3.96 21.92 -20.65
CA ASP A 122 -2.77 21.07 -20.65
C ASP A 122 -2.93 19.94 -21.66
N GLN A 123 -2.25 20.06 -22.81
CA GLN A 123 -2.39 19.11 -23.91
C GLN A 123 -1.87 17.72 -23.56
N GLN A 124 -0.87 17.61 -22.69
CA GLN A 124 -0.25 16.34 -22.34
C GLN A 124 -1.12 15.62 -21.31
N GLN A 125 -1.53 16.32 -20.25
CA GLN A 125 -2.42 15.76 -19.25
C GLN A 125 -3.80 15.43 -19.85
N GLY A 126 -4.27 16.21 -20.82
CA GLY A 126 -5.49 15.90 -21.57
C GLY A 126 -5.36 14.62 -22.43
N ALA A 127 -4.17 14.31 -22.95
CA ALA A 127 -3.93 13.08 -23.71
C ALA A 127 -3.94 11.84 -22.80
N ASP A 128 -3.36 11.97 -21.61
CA ASP A 128 -3.36 10.94 -20.58
C ASP A 128 -4.79 10.51 -20.19
N ILE A 129 -5.71 11.46 -20.03
CA ILE A 129 -7.12 11.12 -19.74
C ILE A 129 -7.79 10.38 -20.92
N VAL A 130 -7.42 10.71 -22.17
CA VAL A 130 -7.89 9.96 -23.35
C VAL A 130 -7.37 8.53 -23.33
N PHE A 131 -6.12 8.33 -22.93
CA PHE A 131 -5.56 6.99 -22.74
C PHE A 131 -6.32 6.19 -21.68
N VAL A 132 -6.62 6.79 -20.52
CA VAL A 132 -7.42 6.14 -19.47
C VAL A 132 -8.83 5.81 -19.95
N LEU A 133 -9.48 6.71 -20.70
CA LEU A 133 -10.79 6.46 -21.33
C LEU A 133 -10.74 5.27 -22.30
N ALA A 134 -9.64 5.11 -23.04
CA ALA A 134 -9.43 3.94 -23.91
C ALA A 134 -9.27 2.66 -23.10
N ALA A 135 -8.51 2.70 -21.99
CA ALA A 135 -8.28 1.56 -21.11
C ALA A 135 -9.55 1.00 -20.44
N LEU A 136 -10.64 1.79 -20.38
CA LEU A 136 -11.92 1.30 -19.89
C LEU A 136 -12.55 0.20 -20.77
N GLY A 137 -12.22 0.16 -22.07
CA GLY A 137 -12.85 -0.75 -23.03
C GLY A 137 -14.35 -0.50 -23.25
N VAL A 138 -14.86 0.67 -22.85
CA VAL A 138 -16.29 1.02 -22.94
C VAL A 138 -16.59 1.72 -24.26
N LYS A 139 -17.62 1.24 -24.96
CA LYS A 139 -18.13 1.86 -26.19
C LYS A 139 -18.97 3.09 -25.84
N ASP A 140 -18.33 4.26 -25.77
CA ASP A 140 -18.99 5.57 -25.63
C ASP A 140 -18.68 6.46 -26.86
N PRO A 141 -19.69 7.03 -27.54
CA PRO A 141 -19.48 7.83 -28.75
C PRO A 141 -18.64 9.10 -28.53
N ARG A 142 -18.62 9.64 -27.30
CA ARG A 142 -17.82 10.82 -26.95
C ARG A 142 -16.36 10.46 -26.77
N ALA A 143 -16.06 9.33 -26.12
CA ALA A 143 -14.71 8.79 -26.04
C ALA A 143 -14.20 8.43 -27.45
N ALA A 144 -15.03 7.78 -28.27
CA ALA A 144 -14.72 7.47 -29.67
C ALA A 144 -14.41 8.72 -30.52
N ALA A 145 -15.06 9.86 -30.25
CA ALA A 145 -14.73 11.12 -30.92
C ALA A 145 -13.33 11.62 -30.53
N LEU A 146 -12.95 11.51 -29.25
CA LEU A 146 -11.61 11.86 -28.78
C LEU A 146 -10.54 10.95 -29.41
N PHE A 147 -10.80 9.65 -29.53
CA PHE A 147 -9.85 8.73 -30.18
C PHE A 147 -9.62 9.07 -31.65
N ARG A 148 -10.68 9.48 -32.38
CA ARG A 148 -10.54 9.96 -33.77
C ARG A 148 -9.75 11.26 -33.85
N GLU A 149 -9.95 12.17 -32.91
CA GLU A 149 -9.17 13.40 -32.82
C GLU A 149 -7.68 13.08 -32.58
N THR A 150 -7.38 12.19 -31.63
CA THR A 150 -6.02 11.71 -31.38
C THR A 150 -5.42 11.08 -32.63
N LEU A 151 -6.15 10.19 -33.32
CA LEU A 151 -5.72 9.55 -34.58
C LEU A 151 -5.39 10.56 -35.70
N ALA A 152 -6.19 11.63 -35.82
CA ALA A 152 -5.95 12.65 -36.82
C ALA A 152 -4.72 13.52 -36.50
N ARG A 153 -4.45 13.75 -35.22
CA ARG A 153 -3.30 14.53 -34.74
C ARG A 153 -2.00 13.73 -34.77
N ASP A 154 -2.06 12.51 -34.25
CA ASP A 154 -0.96 11.57 -34.13
C ASP A 154 -1.47 10.14 -34.43
N PRO A 155 -1.20 9.62 -35.63
CA PRO A 155 -1.66 8.29 -36.00
C PRO A 155 -1.11 7.15 -35.14
N TYR A 156 0.06 7.32 -34.51
CA TYR A 156 0.64 6.32 -33.62
C TYR A 156 -0.15 6.26 -32.31
N GLU A 157 -0.30 7.40 -31.62
CA GLU A 157 -1.06 7.50 -30.37
C GLU A 157 -2.53 7.14 -30.55
N GLY A 158 -3.13 7.56 -31.67
CA GLY A 158 -4.50 7.19 -32.01
C GLY A 158 -4.67 5.70 -32.22
N ALA A 159 -3.70 5.03 -32.85
CA ALA A 159 -3.73 3.57 -33.01
C ALA A 159 -3.70 2.85 -31.65
N ILE A 160 -2.90 3.35 -30.69
CA ILE A 160 -2.82 2.81 -29.33
C ILE A 160 -4.17 2.97 -28.62
N CYS A 161 -4.73 4.19 -28.58
CA CYS A 161 -6.01 4.46 -27.91
C CYS A 161 -7.15 3.63 -28.51
N ILE A 162 -7.25 3.59 -29.85
CA ILE A 162 -8.30 2.83 -30.53
C ILE A 162 -8.13 1.33 -30.29
N GLY A 163 -6.91 0.81 -30.40
CA GLY A 163 -6.61 -0.59 -30.18
C GLY A 163 -6.95 -1.03 -28.75
N LEU A 164 -6.59 -0.20 -27.76
CA LEU A 164 -6.88 -0.43 -26.35
C LEU A 164 -8.38 -0.41 -26.05
N SER A 165 -9.13 0.50 -26.68
CA SER A 165 -10.59 0.58 -26.50
C SER A 165 -11.34 -0.68 -26.98
N GLY A 166 -10.75 -1.44 -27.90
CA GLY A 166 -11.37 -2.62 -28.51
C GLY A 166 -12.66 -2.32 -29.30
N ASP A 167 -12.95 -1.05 -29.62
CA ASP A 167 -14.16 -0.70 -30.35
C ASP A 167 -14.01 -0.96 -31.86
N ALA A 168 -14.44 -2.14 -32.30
CA ALA A 168 -14.45 -2.53 -33.71
C ALA A 168 -15.20 -1.56 -34.64
N SER A 169 -16.05 -0.65 -34.11
CA SER A 169 -16.70 0.39 -34.92
C SER A 169 -15.71 1.43 -35.48
N LEU A 170 -14.50 1.51 -34.91
CA LEU A 170 -13.42 2.43 -35.30
C LEU A 170 -12.48 1.84 -36.36
N LEU A 171 -12.65 0.57 -36.73
CA LEU A 171 -11.83 -0.06 -37.77
C LEU A 171 -11.79 0.74 -39.09
N PRO A 172 -12.92 1.27 -39.61
CA PRO A 172 -12.88 2.08 -40.84
C PRO A 172 -12.04 3.36 -40.70
N ASP A 173 -12.04 3.98 -39.52
CA ASP A 173 -11.24 5.18 -39.25
C ASP A 173 -9.73 4.84 -39.27
N VAL A 174 -9.35 3.70 -38.68
CA VAL A 174 -7.96 3.17 -38.69
C VAL A 174 -7.49 2.83 -40.11
N GLU A 175 -8.32 2.15 -40.90
CA GLU A 175 -8.02 1.80 -42.29
C GLU A 175 -7.83 3.04 -43.16
N ALA A 176 -8.67 4.06 -42.97
CA ALA A 176 -8.55 5.34 -43.66
C ALA A 176 -7.25 6.07 -43.30
N ALA A 177 -6.89 6.10 -42.02
CA ALA A 177 -5.62 6.69 -41.56
C ALA A 177 -4.41 5.94 -42.15
N LEU A 178 -4.44 4.61 -42.16
CA LEU A 178 -3.37 3.76 -42.72
C LEU A 178 -3.15 4.01 -44.22
N ALA A 179 -4.24 4.21 -44.97
CA ALA A 179 -4.20 4.52 -46.39
C ALA A 179 -3.64 5.94 -46.67
N ALA A 180 -3.85 6.89 -45.75
CA ALA A 180 -3.38 8.27 -45.87
C ALA A 180 -1.91 8.47 -45.47
N LEU A 181 -1.28 7.50 -44.79
CA LEU A 181 0.10 7.62 -44.30
C LEU A 181 1.13 7.76 -45.43
N PRO A 182 2.13 8.65 -45.30
CA PRO A 182 3.22 8.74 -46.25
C PRO A 182 4.10 7.47 -46.23
N PRO A 183 4.86 7.19 -47.29
CA PRO A 183 5.71 6.00 -47.37
C PRO A 183 6.77 5.90 -46.26
N VAL A 184 7.18 7.03 -45.69
CA VAL A 184 8.24 7.13 -44.68
C VAL A 184 7.76 6.89 -43.24
N ALA A 185 6.45 6.90 -43.00
CA ALA A 185 5.84 6.70 -41.68
C ALA A 185 5.75 5.20 -41.33
N ALA A 186 6.91 4.57 -41.11
CA ALA A 186 7.01 3.12 -40.92
C ALA A 186 6.43 2.66 -39.58
N GLU A 187 6.65 3.43 -38.50
CA GLU A 187 6.18 3.08 -37.15
C GLU A 187 4.67 3.26 -37.03
N GLU A 188 4.12 4.37 -37.53
CA GLU A 188 2.69 4.64 -37.58
C GLU A 188 1.96 3.57 -38.43
N ARG A 189 2.56 3.19 -39.57
CA ARG A 189 2.02 2.14 -40.44
C ARG A 189 1.96 0.81 -39.70
N LYS A 190 2.99 0.47 -38.94
CA LYS A 190 3.04 -0.74 -38.12
C LYS A 190 1.96 -0.71 -37.03
N ALA A 191 1.86 0.38 -36.27
CA ALA A 191 0.89 0.54 -35.20
C ALA A 191 -0.56 0.43 -35.70
N LEU A 192 -0.91 1.15 -36.77
CA LEU A 192 -2.26 1.10 -37.37
C LEU A 192 -2.59 -0.28 -37.96
N SER A 193 -1.62 -0.95 -38.59
CA SER A 193 -1.84 -2.30 -39.12
C SER A 193 -2.13 -3.29 -38.00
N GLN A 194 -1.37 -3.23 -36.90
CA GLN A 194 -1.59 -4.07 -35.72
C GLN A 194 -2.94 -3.77 -35.05
N CYS A 195 -3.31 -2.49 -34.95
CA CYS A 195 -4.60 -2.07 -34.44
C CYS A 195 -5.76 -2.61 -35.30
N ALA A 196 -5.69 -2.47 -36.62
CA ALA A 196 -6.70 -3.00 -37.55
C ALA A 196 -6.83 -4.53 -37.45
N GLU A 197 -5.71 -5.25 -37.38
CA GLU A 197 -5.70 -6.70 -37.19
C GLU A 197 -6.35 -7.12 -35.86
N ALA A 198 -6.11 -6.36 -34.79
CA ALA A 198 -6.70 -6.62 -33.48
C ALA A 198 -8.23 -6.38 -33.49
N LEU A 199 -8.68 -5.24 -34.04
CA LEU A 199 -10.11 -4.89 -34.13
C LEU A 199 -10.91 -5.82 -35.05
N ALA A 200 -10.27 -6.42 -36.06
CA ALA A 200 -10.92 -7.38 -36.96
C ALA A 200 -11.16 -8.75 -36.30
N ARG A 201 -10.51 -9.04 -35.16
CA ARG A 201 -10.72 -10.29 -34.43
C ARG A 201 -11.90 -10.14 -33.45
N PRO A 202 -12.73 -11.18 -33.29
CA PRO A 202 -13.77 -11.16 -32.26
C PRO A 202 -13.13 -11.07 -30.88
N THR A 203 -13.49 -10.05 -30.10
CA THR A 203 -13.08 -9.90 -28.71
C THR A 203 -13.72 -11.00 -27.88
N LEU A 204 -12.91 -11.83 -27.23
CA LEU A 204 -13.41 -12.71 -26.17
C LEU A 204 -13.52 -11.86 -24.90
N PRO A 205 -14.63 -11.94 -24.15
CA PRO A 205 -14.71 -11.31 -22.84
C PRO A 205 -13.64 -11.95 -21.95
N ASP A 206 -12.61 -11.18 -21.61
CA ASP A 206 -11.68 -11.53 -20.55
C ASP A 206 -12.20 -10.82 -19.29
N GLU A 207 -12.54 -11.58 -18.25
CA GLU A 207 -12.84 -10.98 -16.95
C GLU A 207 -11.50 -10.78 -16.26
N PRO A 208 -11.01 -9.54 -16.09
CA PRO A 208 -9.73 -9.33 -15.43
C PRO A 208 -9.78 -9.97 -14.04
N PRO A 209 -8.64 -10.53 -13.56
CA PRO A 209 -8.59 -11.09 -12.23
C PRO A 209 -9.01 -10.03 -11.21
N ARG A 210 -9.84 -10.44 -10.24
CA ARG A 210 -10.24 -9.54 -9.16
C ARG A 210 -9.02 -9.19 -8.33
N PHE A 211 -8.87 -7.92 -7.99
CA PHE A 211 -7.84 -7.47 -7.07
C PHE A 211 -7.99 -8.18 -5.72
N ASP A 212 -6.96 -8.90 -5.31
CA ASP A 212 -6.86 -9.51 -3.98
C ASP A 212 -5.80 -8.76 -3.16
N ILE A 213 -6.28 -7.86 -2.32
CA ILE A 213 -5.44 -7.08 -1.40
C ILE A 213 -4.61 -7.95 -0.44
N TYR A 214 -4.92 -9.23 -0.23
CA TYR A 214 -4.14 -10.05 0.70
C TYR A 214 -2.82 -10.55 0.10
N GLU A 215 -2.64 -10.54 -1.23
CA GLU A 215 -1.41 -11.03 -1.87
C GLU A 215 -0.19 -10.16 -1.54
N ASP A 216 -0.40 -8.85 -1.37
CA ASP A 216 0.69 -7.87 -1.21
C ASP A 216 1.11 -7.64 0.26
N TYR A 217 0.38 -8.23 1.21
CA TYR A 217 0.57 -7.96 2.64
C TYR A 217 0.84 -9.24 3.43
N PRO A 218 1.61 -9.17 4.53
CA PRO A 218 1.88 -10.33 5.35
C PRO A 218 0.63 -10.77 6.15
N GLU A 219 0.55 -12.05 6.49
CA GLU A 219 -0.49 -12.57 7.40
C GLU A 219 -0.41 -11.91 8.78
N THR A 220 0.81 -11.65 9.24
CA THR A 220 1.11 -10.99 10.51
C THR A 220 2.27 -10.02 10.36
N ALA A 221 2.06 -8.78 10.78
CA ALA A 221 3.09 -7.78 10.98
C ALA A 221 3.08 -7.32 12.44
N LEU A 222 4.26 -6.98 12.94
CA LEU A 222 4.44 -6.40 14.26
C LEU A 222 4.51 -4.87 14.17
N PRO A 223 4.29 -4.15 15.28
CA PRO A 223 4.64 -2.74 15.38
C PRO A 223 6.12 -2.50 15.02
N LEU A 224 6.44 -1.31 14.51
CA LEU A 224 7.80 -0.90 14.17
C LEU A 224 8.57 -0.46 15.42
N PHE A 225 8.85 -1.42 16.30
CA PHE A 225 9.46 -1.15 17.60
C PHE A 225 10.81 -0.42 17.53
N GLY A 226 11.60 -0.65 16.48
CA GLY A 226 12.90 0.01 16.30
C GLY A 226 12.83 1.48 15.88
N GLU A 227 11.72 1.90 15.24
CA GLU A 227 11.57 3.26 14.71
C GLU A 227 10.61 4.11 15.57
N MET A 228 9.82 3.48 16.42
CA MET A 228 8.85 4.18 17.25
C MET A 228 9.51 4.90 18.44
N LYS A 229 8.85 5.95 18.92
CA LYS A 229 9.27 6.66 20.13
C LYS A 229 9.34 5.71 21.32
N VAL A 230 10.38 5.87 22.14
CA VAL A 230 10.64 5.04 23.33
C VAL A 230 9.43 5.00 24.27
N GLU A 231 8.71 6.11 24.44
CA GLU A 231 7.52 6.16 25.29
C GLU A 231 6.45 5.18 24.83
N HIS A 232 6.29 4.99 23.51
CA HIS A 232 5.35 4.02 22.96
C HIS A 232 5.85 2.58 23.17
N VAL A 233 7.14 2.31 22.96
CA VAL A 233 7.73 0.98 23.23
C VAL A 233 7.48 0.57 24.68
N LEU A 234 7.64 1.52 25.62
CA LEU A 234 7.41 1.28 27.04
C LEU A 234 5.96 0.85 27.34
N GLU A 235 4.97 1.36 26.63
CA GLU A 235 3.58 0.91 26.80
C GLU A 235 3.39 -0.56 26.40
N PHE A 236 4.15 -1.04 25.42
CA PHE A 236 4.08 -2.44 24.98
C PHE A 236 4.77 -3.42 25.93
N LEU A 237 5.65 -2.95 26.84
CA LEU A 237 6.21 -3.80 27.89
C LEU A 237 5.15 -4.29 28.89
N ASP A 238 3.97 -3.67 28.91
CA ASP A 238 2.82 -4.05 29.73
C ASP A 238 1.66 -4.65 28.90
N ALA A 239 1.87 -4.90 27.61
CA ALA A 239 0.85 -5.47 26.74
C ALA A 239 0.35 -6.82 27.26
N ALA A 240 -0.94 -7.14 27.07
CA ALA A 240 -1.49 -8.42 27.51
C ALA A 240 -0.87 -9.61 26.75
N ASP A 241 -0.51 -9.40 25.49
CA ASP A 241 0.09 -10.40 24.62
C ASP A 241 1.61 -10.53 24.88
N PRO A 242 2.09 -11.72 25.28
CA PRO A 242 3.52 -11.94 25.57
C PRO A 242 4.41 -11.76 24.34
N ASP A 243 3.93 -11.97 23.11
CA ASP A 243 4.75 -11.80 21.91
C ASP A 243 5.07 -10.31 21.70
N TYR A 244 4.08 -9.45 21.89
CA TYR A 244 4.27 -8.00 21.84
C TYR A 244 5.19 -7.50 22.95
N ARG A 245 5.02 -8.00 24.19
CA ARG A 245 5.94 -7.67 25.30
C ARG A 245 7.37 -8.11 24.99
N ALA A 246 7.56 -9.30 24.42
CA ALA A 246 8.88 -9.84 24.14
C ALA A 246 9.60 -9.04 23.05
N GLN A 247 8.89 -8.64 22.01
CA GLN A 247 9.44 -7.85 20.91
C GLN A 247 9.74 -6.41 21.34
N ALA A 248 8.85 -5.79 22.12
CA ALA A 248 9.12 -4.48 22.72
C ALA A 248 10.31 -4.50 23.67
N ALA A 249 10.47 -5.58 24.46
CA ALA A 249 11.64 -5.73 25.30
C ALA A 249 12.92 -5.86 24.45
N ALA A 250 12.88 -6.70 23.40
CA ALA A 250 14.01 -6.99 22.53
C ALA A 250 14.42 -5.80 21.63
N SER A 251 13.53 -4.85 21.34
CA SER A 251 13.82 -3.72 20.45
C SER A 251 14.81 -2.72 21.03
N PHE A 252 15.08 -2.77 22.34
CA PHE A 252 16.15 -1.99 22.97
C PHE A 252 17.54 -2.65 22.82
N ALA A 253 17.64 -3.79 22.15
CA ALA A 253 18.95 -4.37 21.85
C ALA A 253 19.69 -3.50 20.85
N ASP A 254 21.01 -3.39 20.99
CA ASP A 254 21.86 -2.59 20.10
C ASP A 254 21.56 -1.06 20.14
N GLU A 255 20.79 -0.61 21.14
CA GLU A 255 20.39 0.79 21.34
C GLU A 255 20.91 1.35 22.68
N GLU A 256 21.40 2.58 22.70
CA GLU A 256 21.77 3.24 23.96
C GLU A 256 20.50 3.68 24.72
N TYR A 257 20.31 3.15 25.93
CA TYR A 257 19.18 3.53 26.80
C TYR A 257 19.60 3.86 28.23
N GLY A 258 18.80 4.72 28.88
CA GLY A 258 19.07 5.22 30.22
C GLY A 258 18.71 4.24 31.34
N ASP A 259 19.10 4.60 32.58
CA ASP A 259 18.96 3.75 33.76
C ASP A 259 17.51 3.37 34.10
N ALA A 260 16.53 4.21 33.71
CA ALA A 260 15.11 3.90 33.91
C ALA A 260 14.65 2.69 33.07
N ILE A 261 15.06 2.65 31.80
CA ILE A 261 14.75 1.54 30.87
C ILE A 261 15.51 0.29 31.31
N ARG A 262 16.80 0.44 31.65
CA ARG A 262 17.61 -0.63 32.24
C ARG A 262 16.93 -1.27 33.46
N ALA A 263 16.47 -0.46 34.42
CA ALA A 263 15.78 -0.95 35.62
C ALA A 263 14.51 -1.72 35.26
N ARG A 264 13.74 -1.19 34.30
CA ARG A 264 12.53 -1.84 33.79
C ARG A 264 12.81 -3.19 33.14
N LEU A 265 13.84 -3.28 32.29
CA LEU A 265 14.27 -4.52 31.64
C LEU A 265 14.76 -5.56 32.68
N LEU A 266 15.46 -5.14 33.73
CA LEU A 266 15.86 -6.04 34.82
C LEU A 266 14.65 -6.63 35.55
N ASP A 267 13.62 -5.83 35.83
CA ASP A 267 12.41 -6.31 36.48
C ASP A 267 11.67 -7.33 35.60
N ILE A 268 11.54 -7.03 34.30
CA ILE A 268 10.93 -7.93 33.31
C ILE A 268 11.72 -9.24 33.23
N ALA A 269 13.04 -9.16 33.05
CA ALA A 269 13.92 -10.33 32.94
C ALA A 269 13.90 -11.22 34.20
N ARG A 270 13.57 -10.65 35.37
CA ARG A 270 13.44 -11.42 36.62
C ARG A 270 12.08 -12.08 36.78
N SER A 271 11.00 -11.43 36.36
CA SER A 271 9.66 -11.72 36.86
C SER A 271 8.58 -11.96 35.81
N ASP A 272 8.79 -11.64 34.53
CA ASP A 272 7.75 -11.88 33.52
C ASP A 272 7.46 -13.39 33.42
N PRO A 273 6.17 -13.80 33.41
CA PRO A 273 5.80 -15.21 33.32
C PRO A 273 6.27 -15.86 32.02
N SER A 274 6.39 -15.12 30.92
CA SER A 274 6.77 -15.64 29.61
C SER A 274 8.30 -15.74 29.47
N PRO A 275 8.84 -16.94 29.19
CA PRO A 275 10.27 -17.09 28.92
C PRO A 275 10.75 -16.28 27.70
N ALA A 276 9.91 -16.09 26.69
CA ALA A 276 10.23 -15.27 25.52
C ALA A 276 10.40 -13.80 25.89
N VAL A 277 9.57 -13.28 26.79
CA VAL A 277 9.68 -11.89 27.27
C VAL A 277 10.94 -11.70 28.09
N ARG A 278 11.23 -12.63 29.02
CA ARG A 278 12.49 -12.62 29.77
C ARG A 278 13.69 -12.69 28.84
N GLY A 279 13.64 -13.54 27.81
CA GLY A 279 14.66 -13.63 26.76
C GLY A 279 14.87 -12.32 26.01
N GLY A 280 13.79 -11.66 25.58
CA GLY A 280 13.86 -10.34 24.94
C GLY A 280 14.54 -9.30 25.84
N ALA A 281 14.17 -9.24 27.12
CA ALA A 281 14.79 -8.34 28.07
C ALA A 281 16.28 -8.65 28.32
N PHE A 282 16.66 -9.93 28.44
CA PHE A 282 18.06 -10.32 28.57
C PHE A 282 18.90 -10.00 27.33
N ARG A 283 18.32 -10.13 26.13
CA ARG A 283 18.99 -9.71 24.90
C ARG A 283 19.36 -8.24 24.97
N SER A 284 18.40 -7.38 25.30
CA SER A 284 18.62 -5.93 25.33
C SER A 284 19.53 -5.49 26.47
N LEU A 285 19.51 -6.18 27.61
CA LEU A 285 20.48 -5.96 28.70
C LEU A 285 21.94 -6.25 28.29
N GLY A 286 22.18 -6.90 27.15
CA GLY A 286 23.50 -7.04 26.54
C GLY A 286 24.23 -5.70 26.35
N GLU A 287 23.50 -4.63 26.02
CA GLU A 287 24.06 -3.26 25.91
C GLU A 287 24.70 -2.77 27.21
N ARG A 288 24.32 -3.36 28.34
CA ARG A 288 24.78 -3.00 29.68
C ARG A 288 25.60 -4.13 30.30
N ILE A 289 26.15 -5.05 29.50
CA ILE A 289 26.84 -6.24 30.00
C ILE A 289 28.14 -5.93 30.75
N ALA A 290 28.75 -4.77 30.49
CA ALA A 290 29.91 -4.29 31.24
C ALA A 290 29.59 -4.01 32.73
N GLU A 291 28.31 -3.89 33.08
CA GLU A 291 27.88 -3.72 34.46
C GLU A 291 27.89 -5.05 35.24
N PRO A 292 28.63 -5.14 36.36
CA PRO A 292 28.81 -6.42 37.07
C PRO A 292 27.52 -7.08 37.56
N ASP A 293 26.50 -6.30 37.93
CA ASP A 293 25.23 -6.84 38.41
C ASP A 293 24.37 -7.41 37.27
N VAL A 294 24.41 -6.80 36.08
CA VAL A 294 23.77 -7.32 34.86
C VAL A 294 24.45 -8.62 34.43
N GLN A 295 25.78 -8.61 34.28
CA GLN A 295 26.55 -9.79 33.88
C GLN A 295 26.33 -10.98 34.82
N ARG A 296 26.41 -10.74 36.14
CA ARG A 296 26.19 -11.78 37.14
C ARG A 296 24.78 -12.37 37.04
N LEU A 297 23.74 -11.52 36.93
CA LEU A 297 22.36 -11.98 36.79
C LEU A 297 22.19 -12.87 35.55
N MET A 298 22.77 -12.47 34.42
CA MET A 298 22.66 -13.22 33.17
C MET A 298 23.36 -14.57 33.25
N LEU A 299 24.57 -14.64 33.82
CA LEU A 299 25.29 -15.91 34.01
C LEU A 299 24.55 -16.86 34.97
N GLU A 300 24.05 -16.33 36.09
CA GLU A 300 23.25 -17.10 37.05
C GLU A 300 21.97 -17.66 36.41
N ARG A 301 21.27 -16.83 35.62
CA ARG A 301 20.05 -17.23 34.91
C ARG A 301 20.33 -18.22 33.79
N LEU A 302 21.42 -18.07 33.04
CA LEU A 302 21.80 -19.02 31.98
C LEU A 302 22.13 -20.41 32.54
N ALA A 303 22.74 -20.47 33.72
CA ALA A 303 23.02 -21.73 34.41
C ALA A 303 21.74 -22.41 34.95
N ALA A 304 20.75 -21.62 35.36
CA ALA A 304 19.52 -22.12 35.99
C ALA A 304 18.37 -22.39 34.99
N SER A 305 18.24 -21.62 33.92
CA SER A 305 17.09 -21.69 33.00
C SER A 305 17.22 -22.87 32.03
N THR A 306 16.12 -23.61 31.87
CA THR A 306 15.94 -24.67 30.88
C THR A 306 15.11 -24.23 29.68
N GLU A 307 14.56 -23.01 29.71
CA GLU A 307 13.63 -22.51 28.70
C GLU A 307 14.38 -22.02 27.44
N PRO A 308 14.12 -22.59 26.25
CA PRO A 308 14.89 -22.27 25.04
C PRO A 308 14.89 -20.78 24.67
N GLU A 309 13.73 -20.12 24.72
CA GLU A 309 13.60 -18.71 24.32
C GLU A 309 14.33 -17.77 25.29
N GLU A 310 14.27 -18.04 26.59
CA GLU A 310 15.01 -17.27 27.60
C GLU A 310 16.52 -17.46 27.43
N ARG A 311 16.96 -18.71 27.25
CA ARG A 311 18.37 -19.06 27.03
C ARG A 311 18.94 -18.41 25.77
N LYS A 312 18.17 -18.37 24.68
CA LYS A 312 18.55 -17.69 23.44
C LYS A 312 18.84 -16.21 23.71
N GLY A 313 17.94 -15.51 24.38
CA GLY A 313 18.13 -14.10 24.74
C GLY A 313 19.37 -13.86 25.61
N LEU A 314 19.57 -14.70 26.63
CA LEU A 314 20.74 -14.67 27.50
C LEU A 314 22.05 -14.86 26.74
N LEU A 315 22.11 -15.85 25.85
CA LEU A 315 23.30 -16.14 25.05
C LEU A 315 23.65 -14.98 24.09
N VAL A 316 22.64 -14.41 23.44
CA VAL A 316 22.84 -13.25 22.55
C VAL A 316 23.35 -12.04 23.36
N GLY A 317 22.69 -11.70 24.46
CA GLY A 317 23.10 -10.55 25.27
C GLY A 317 24.48 -10.73 25.92
N LEU A 318 24.85 -11.95 26.33
CA LEU A 318 26.20 -12.27 26.82
C LEU A 318 27.27 -12.22 25.73
N ALA A 319 26.91 -12.49 24.47
CA ALA A 319 27.84 -12.45 23.34
C ALA A 319 28.19 -11.01 22.91
N GLY A 320 27.44 -10.00 23.37
CA GLY A 320 27.79 -8.59 23.20
C GLY A 320 28.92 -8.09 24.11
N ALA A 321 29.46 -8.94 24.99
CA ALA A 321 30.57 -8.63 25.91
C ALA A 321 31.95 -8.60 25.25
#